data_AF-A0A924N7G9-F1
#
_entry.id   AF-A0A924N7G9-F1
#
_cell.length_a   1.000
_cell.length_b   1.000
_cell.length_c   1.000
_cell.angle_alpha   90.00
_cell.angle_beta   90.00
_cell.angle_gamma   90.00
#
_symmetry.space_group_name_H-M   'P 1'
#
loop_
_entity.id
_entity.type
_entity.pdbx_description
1 polymer ?
#
loop_
_entity_poly.entity_id
_entity_poly.type
_entity_poly.pdbx_seq_one_letter_code
_entity_poly.pdbx_strand_id
1 'polypeptide(L)'
;MIPFVREIEFEYGRCDQVSPLIRRVIADNPGPFTYTGTGTYIVGRGTVAVIDPGPDQDGHLQALLAALDGEIVSHILVTHHHSDHSPLARPLAKVTGATIHGRRAPHLAEVSPDVMVGAGDDEGFRPDIEIADGAVFEGPGWTLRAVTTPGHTSNHVCFALAEENALFSGDHVMGWSTTVITPPDGDMGDYFASLEKVKAMGFDTLWPTHGSPVREVEPFIRAYADHRRAREAQVLAALSQGPTTIKAMVPTLYAAVDPRLHAAAAMSVLAHMLLLVKQGRVACAGVAGLDSVYRLA
;
A
#
# COMPACT_ATOMS: atom_id res chain seq x y z
N MET A 1 0.33 16.86 -12.87
CA MET A 1 -0.90 16.16 -12.43
C MET A 1 -0.61 14.67 -12.54
N ILE A 2 -1.12 13.85 -11.62
CA ILE A 2 -0.93 12.39 -11.67
C ILE A 2 -1.77 11.81 -12.81
N PRO A 3 -1.19 11.00 -13.72
CA PRO A 3 -1.93 10.37 -14.82
C PRO A 3 -2.65 9.10 -14.34
N PHE A 4 -3.67 9.25 -13.47
CA PHE A 4 -4.40 8.12 -12.88
C PHE A 4 -4.97 7.18 -13.95
N VAL A 5 -4.82 5.88 -13.72
CA VAL A 5 -5.38 4.78 -14.51
C VAL A 5 -6.58 4.21 -13.76
N ARG A 6 -7.79 4.60 -14.18
CA ARG A 6 -9.05 4.21 -13.50
C ARG A 6 -9.79 3.09 -14.20
N GLU A 7 -9.64 2.95 -15.51
CA GLU A 7 -10.33 1.90 -16.25
C GLU A 7 -9.72 0.55 -15.89
N ILE A 8 -10.57 -0.38 -15.45
CA ILE A 8 -10.22 -1.77 -15.15
C ILE A 8 -11.34 -2.67 -15.67
N GLU A 9 -10.99 -3.71 -16.39
CA GLU A 9 -11.89 -4.77 -16.80
C GLU A 9 -11.70 -5.96 -15.86
N PHE A 10 -12.77 -6.40 -15.20
CA PHE A 10 -12.72 -7.49 -14.24
C PHE A 10 -14.11 -8.07 -13.97
N GLU A 11 -14.13 -9.21 -13.30
CA GLU A 11 -15.32 -9.79 -12.68
C GLU A 11 -14.92 -10.36 -11.32
N TYR A 12 -15.73 -10.12 -10.28
CA TYR A 12 -15.42 -10.59 -8.94
C TYR A 12 -15.30 -12.11 -8.89
N GLY A 13 -14.25 -12.59 -8.21
CA GLY A 13 -13.97 -14.02 -8.10
C GLY A 13 -13.53 -14.71 -9.39
N ARG A 14 -13.49 -14.02 -10.53
CA ARG A 14 -12.94 -14.58 -11.78
C ARG A 14 -11.42 -14.54 -11.74
N CYS A 15 -10.79 -15.62 -12.17
CA CYS A 15 -9.34 -15.70 -12.35
C CYS A 15 -8.96 -15.22 -13.75
N ASP A 16 -8.47 -13.99 -13.85
CA ASP A 16 -8.06 -13.37 -15.10
C ASP A 16 -6.55 -13.55 -15.34
N GLN A 17 -6.17 -14.01 -16.52
CA GLN A 17 -4.77 -14.01 -16.96
C GLN A 17 -4.39 -12.61 -17.42
N VAL A 18 -3.52 -11.92 -16.65
CA VAL A 18 -3.19 -10.51 -16.89
C VAL A 18 -1.80 -10.31 -17.54
N SER A 19 -0.97 -11.35 -17.50
CA SER A 19 0.29 -11.48 -18.25
C SER A 19 0.63 -12.97 -18.41
N PRO A 20 1.71 -13.40 -19.08
CA PRO A 20 2.06 -14.82 -19.20
C PRO A 20 2.19 -15.59 -17.87
N LEU A 21 2.79 -14.99 -16.83
CA LEU A 21 3.03 -15.60 -15.53
C LEU A 21 2.07 -15.13 -14.44
N ILE A 22 1.28 -14.08 -14.67
CA ILE A 22 0.46 -13.46 -13.64
C ILE A 22 -1.03 -13.70 -13.94
N ARG A 23 -1.70 -14.29 -12.96
CA ARG A 23 -3.16 -14.32 -12.85
C ARG A 23 -3.62 -13.42 -11.72
N ARG A 24 -4.85 -12.91 -11.80
CA ARG A 24 -5.45 -12.05 -10.77
C ARG A 24 -6.89 -12.48 -10.46
N VAL A 25 -7.25 -12.47 -9.18
CA VAL A 25 -8.63 -12.63 -8.69
C VAL A 25 -8.98 -11.41 -7.87
N ILE A 26 -10.12 -10.75 -8.14
CA ILE A 26 -10.55 -9.56 -7.41
C ILE A 26 -11.66 -9.93 -6.41
N ALA A 27 -11.46 -9.58 -5.15
CA ALA A 27 -12.43 -9.76 -4.07
C ALA A 27 -13.60 -8.76 -4.19
N ASP A 28 -14.81 -9.16 -3.79
CA ASP A 28 -15.99 -8.29 -3.75
C ASP A 28 -16.01 -7.44 -2.47
N ASN A 29 -15.02 -6.55 -2.38
CA ASN A 29 -14.85 -5.60 -1.28
C ASN A 29 -14.64 -4.15 -1.77
N PRO A 30 -15.46 -3.61 -2.68
CA PRO A 30 -15.27 -2.25 -3.18
C PRO A 30 -15.44 -1.21 -2.07
N GLY A 31 -14.70 -0.11 -2.15
CA GLY A 31 -14.66 0.87 -1.08
C GLY A 31 -13.76 2.08 -1.34
N PRO A 32 -13.80 3.09 -0.45
CA PRO A 32 -13.00 4.31 -0.59
C PRO A 32 -11.49 4.07 -0.50
N PHE A 33 -11.06 2.91 0.02
CA PHE A 33 -9.65 2.52 0.15
C PHE A 33 -9.27 1.35 -0.77
N THR A 34 -10.22 0.48 -1.11
CA THR A 34 -10.01 -0.71 -1.94
C THR A 34 -10.39 -0.51 -3.42
N TYR A 35 -10.93 0.66 -3.78
CA TYR A 35 -11.46 0.97 -5.10
C TYR A 35 -12.54 -0.01 -5.56
N THR A 36 -12.28 -0.78 -6.61
CA THR A 36 -13.15 -1.84 -7.10
C THR A 36 -12.98 -3.14 -6.32
N GLY A 37 -12.00 -3.25 -5.41
CA GLY A 37 -11.72 -4.44 -4.62
C GLY A 37 -10.23 -4.78 -4.55
N THR A 38 -9.88 -5.69 -3.65
CA THR A 38 -8.51 -6.20 -3.48
C THR A 38 -8.20 -7.22 -4.57
N GLY A 39 -7.13 -6.98 -5.33
CA GLY A 39 -6.60 -7.93 -6.29
C GLY A 39 -5.58 -8.87 -5.68
N THR A 40 -5.92 -10.15 -5.55
CA THR A 40 -4.99 -11.22 -5.24
C THR A 40 -4.28 -11.68 -6.51
N TYR A 41 -2.96 -11.81 -6.46
CA TYR A 41 -2.16 -12.28 -7.61
C TYR A 41 -1.72 -13.73 -7.41
N ILE A 42 -1.75 -14.51 -8.48
CA ILE A 42 -1.21 -15.88 -8.54
C ILE A 42 -0.09 -15.88 -9.60
N VAL A 43 1.12 -16.23 -9.17
CA VAL A 43 2.34 -16.17 -9.99
C VAL A 43 2.82 -17.58 -10.33
N GLY A 44 3.02 -17.85 -11.63
CA GLY A 44 3.52 -19.13 -12.14
C GLY A 44 2.42 -20.13 -12.52
N ARG A 45 2.85 -21.37 -12.80
CA ARG A 45 2.00 -22.55 -13.10
C ARG A 45 2.63 -23.84 -12.57
N GLY A 46 1.81 -24.83 -12.24
CA GLY A 46 2.18 -26.09 -11.58
C GLY A 46 2.56 -25.89 -10.11
N THR A 47 3.53 -25.00 -9.84
CA THR A 47 3.88 -24.54 -8.50
C THR A 47 3.88 -23.03 -8.50
N VAL A 48 3.09 -22.44 -7.60
CA VAL A 48 2.73 -21.03 -7.65
C VAL A 48 2.99 -20.32 -6.33
N ALA A 49 3.11 -19.00 -6.40
CA ALA A 49 3.00 -18.11 -5.26
C ALA A 49 1.69 -17.32 -5.33
N VAL A 50 1.09 -17.03 -4.18
CA VAL A 50 -0.07 -16.15 -4.04
C VAL A 50 0.38 -14.87 -3.34
N ILE A 51 0.05 -13.70 -3.88
CA ILE A 51 0.37 -12.39 -3.27
C ILE A 51 -0.93 -11.71 -2.85
N ASP A 52 -1.00 -11.28 -1.58
CA ASP A 52 -2.16 -10.64 -0.94
C ASP A 52 -3.46 -11.44 -1.11
N PRO A 53 -3.67 -12.50 -0.32
CA PRO A 53 -4.82 -13.40 -0.45
C PRO A 53 -6.16 -12.72 -0.18
N GLY A 54 -6.17 -11.52 0.38
CA GLY A 54 -7.35 -10.66 0.44
C GLY A 54 -8.08 -10.68 1.79
N PRO A 55 -9.24 -9.99 1.87
CA PRO A 55 -10.07 -9.94 3.07
C PRO A 55 -10.67 -11.31 3.38
N ASP A 56 -10.99 -11.58 4.66
CA ASP A 56 -11.62 -12.83 5.10
C ASP A 56 -13.08 -12.92 4.64
N GLN A 57 -13.25 -13.26 3.36
CA GLN A 57 -14.52 -13.42 2.67
C GLN A 57 -14.59 -14.83 2.08
N ASP A 58 -15.59 -15.61 2.52
CA ASP A 58 -15.79 -16.99 2.06
C ASP A 58 -15.87 -17.09 0.53
N GLY A 59 -16.58 -16.16 -0.13
CA GLY A 59 -16.71 -16.14 -1.59
C GLY A 59 -15.37 -15.95 -2.30
N HIS A 60 -14.49 -15.08 -1.78
CA HIS A 60 -13.16 -14.88 -2.34
C HIS A 60 -12.25 -16.08 -2.08
N LEU A 61 -12.31 -16.69 -0.90
CA LEU A 61 -11.58 -17.92 -0.61
C LEU A 61 -11.98 -19.05 -1.58
N GLN A 62 -13.28 -19.25 -1.84
CA GLN A 62 -13.72 -20.26 -2.81
C GLN A 62 -13.24 -19.96 -4.23
N ALA A 63 -13.25 -18.69 -4.64
CA ALA A 63 -12.72 -18.26 -5.93
C ALA A 63 -11.21 -18.56 -6.05
N LEU A 64 -10.43 -18.28 -5.01
CA LEU A 64 -9.00 -18.61 -4.98
C LEU A 64 -8.78 -20.12 -5.05
N LEU A 65 -9.51 -20.93 -4.28
CA LEU A 65 -9.38 -22.39 -4.31
C LEU A 65 -9.72 -22.96 -5.70
N ALA A 66 -10.75 -22.41 -6.36
CA ALA A 66 -11.07 -22.80 -7.75
C ALA A 66 -9.97 -22.38 -8.73
N ALA A 67 -9.40 -21.19 -8.57
CA ALA A 67 -8.30 -20.68 -9.41
C ALA A 67 -6.98 -21.45 -9.22
N LEU A 68 -6.82 -22.11 -8.07
CA LEU A 68 -5.64 -22.87 -7.66
C LEU A 68 -5.85 -24.39 -7.81
N ASP A 69 -6.95 -24.83 -8.40
CA ASP A 69 -7.20 -26.27 -8.62
C ASP A 69 -6.09 -26.90 -9.47
N GLY A 70 -5.53 -28.00 -8.99
CA GLY A 70 -4.38 -28.67 -9.60
C GLY A 70 -3.02 -27.97 -9.44
N GLU A 71 -2.95 -26.82 -8.77
CA GLU A 71 -1.71 -26.09 -8.50
C GLU A 71 -1.13 -26.46 -7.12
N ILE A 72 0.20 -26.43 -7.00
CA ILE A 72 0.89 -26.48 -5.70
C ILE A 72 1.16 -25.05 -5.25
N VAL A 73 0.48 -24.59 -4.20
CA VAL A 73 0.79 -23.29 -3.59
C VAL A 73 2.01 -23.44 -2.68
N SER A 74 3.13 -22.88 -3.12
CA SER A 74 4.40 -22.95 -2.38
C SER A 74 4.53 -21.82 -1.36
N HIS A 75 4.11 -20.62 -1.75
CA HIS A 75 4.25 -19.40 -0.95
C HIS A 75 2.97 -18.59 -0.94
N ILE A 76 2.60 -18.09 0.23
CA ILE A 76 1.65 -16.99 0.39
C ILE A 76 2.47 -15.79 0.85
N LEU A 77 2.51 -14.75 0.02
CA LEU A 77 3.28 -13.55 0.22
C LEU A 77 2.33 -12.40 0.56
N VAL A 78 2.55 -11.73 1.68
CA VAL A 78 1.70 -10.63 2.14
C VAL A 78 2.52 -9.34 2.09
N THR A 79 2.01 -8.33 1.38
CA THR A 79 2.66 -7.04 1.20
C THR A 79 2.68 -6.26 2.51
N HIS A 80 1.56 -6.23 3.23
CA HIS A 80 1.41 -5.59 4.53
C HIS A 80 0.17 -6.11 5.27
N HIS A 81 -0.03 -5.60 6.49
CA HIS A 81 -0.97 -6.14 7.45
C HIS A 81 -2.38 -5.55 7.38
N HIS A 82 -2.75 -4.76 6.37
CA HIS A 82 -4.10 -4.22 6.33
C HIS A 82 -5.14 -5.34 6.08
N SER A 83 -6.35 -5.12 6.63
CA SER A 83 -7.45 -6.09 6.71
C SER A 83 -8.01 -6.52 5.35
N ASP A 84 -7.66 -5.82 4.29
CA ASP A 84 -8.03 -6.17 2.93
C ASP A 84 -6.93 -6.92 2.17
N HIS A 85 -5.75 -7.14 2.77
CA HIS A 85 -4.62 -7.88 2.16
C HIS A 85 -4.35 -9.22 2.85
N SER A 86 -4.23 -9.23 4.18
CA SER A 86 -3.66 -10.35 4.95
C SER A 86 -4.63 -11.40 5.48
N PRO A 87 -5.92 -11.13 5.80
CA PRO A 87 -6.71 -12.06 6.61
C PRO A 87 -6.88 -13.46 6.02
N LEU A 88 -7.01 -13.60 4.70
CA LEU A 88 -7.11 -14.93 4.06
C LEU A 88 -5.80 -15.71 4.02
N ALA A 89 -4.67 -15.14 4.41
CA ALA A 89 -3.40 -15.85 4.38
C ALA A 89 -3.44 -17.13 5.22
N ARG A 90 -4.02 -17.04 6.43
CA ARG A 90 -4.09 -18.20 7.34
C ARG A 90 -5.14 -19.23 6.91
N PRO A 91 -6.38 -18.86 6.54
CA PRO A 91 -7.34 -19.78 5.91
C PRO A 91 -6.78 -20.48 4.67
N LEU A 92 -6.16 -19.75 3.74
CA LEU A 92 -5.60 -20.33 2.52
C LEU A 92 -4.42 -21.29 2.82
N ALA A 93 -3.54 -20.92 3.74
CA ALA A 93 -2.44 -21.80 4.19
C ALA A 93 -2.95 -23.11 4.82
N LYS A 94 -4.05 -23.07 5.59
CA LYS A 94 -4.64 -24.28 6.19
C LYS A 94 -5.10 -25.30 5.14
N VAL A 95 -5.60 -24.83 4.00
CA VAL A 95 -6.08 -25.70 2.92
C VAL A 95 -4.94 -26.17 2.03
N THR A 96 -3.99 -25.29 1.72
CA THR A 96 -2.93 -25.55 0.73
C THR A 96 -1.64 -26.12 1.32
N GLY A 97 -1.40 -25.92 2.62
CA GLY A 97 -0.13 -26.22 3.28
C GLY A 97 0.99 -25.23 2.98
N ALA A 98 0.70 -24.13 2.26
CA ALA A 98 1.69 -23.13 1.88
C ALA A 98 2.25 -22.36 3.09
N THR A 99 3.51 -21.92 2.98
CA THR A 99 4.13 -21.08 4.00
C THR A 99 3.74 -19.61 3.81
N ILE A 100 3.36 -18.94 4.90
CA ILE A 100 3.04 -17.51 4.88
C ILE A 100 4.31 -16.69 5.13
N HIS A 101 4.63 -15.83 4.20
CA HIS A 101 5.72 -14.87 4.31
C HIS A 101 5.17 -13.44 4.33
N GLY A 102 5.71 -12.62 5.21
CA GLY A 102 5.40 -11.20 5.28
C GLY A 102 6.29 -10.51 6.30
N ARG A 103 6.01 -9.24 6.62
CA ARG A 103 6.67 -8.55 7.74
C ARG A 103 5.65 -8.26 8.82
N ARG A 104 6.04 -8.45 10.08
CA ARG A 104 5.19 -8.06 11.20
C ARG A 104 5.13 -6.54 11.29
N ALA A 105 3.94 -6.00 11.52
CA ALA A 105 3.79 -4.62 11.93
C ALA A 105 4.31 -4.46 13.38
N PRO A 106 4.98 -3.35 13.71
CA PRO A 106 5.25 -3.02 15.09
C PRO A 106 3.91 -2.86 15.82
N HIS A 107 3.85 -3.28 17.08
CA HIS A 107 2.70 -2.96 17.91
C HIS A 107 2.78 -1.47 18.27
N LEU A 108 1.96 -0.66 17.59
CA LEU A 108 1.87 0.77 17.82
C LEU A 108 0.76 1.02 18.86
N ALA A 109 0.98 1.99 19.74
CA ALA A 109 -0.04 2.39 20.70
C ALA A 109 -1.28 2.88 19.93
N GLU A 110 -2.47 2.50 20.41
CA GLU A 110 -3.77 2.79 19.78
C GLU A 110 -3.84 4.25 19.29
N VAL A 111 -3.99 4.43 17.97
CA VAL A 111 -4.50 5.69 17.43
C VAL A 111 -5.97 5.77 17.85
N SER A 112 -6.43 6.94 18.30
CA SER A 112 -7.80 7.11 18.80
C SER A 112 -8.83 6.43 17.88
N PRO A 113 -9.74 5.59 18.41
CA PRO A 113 -10.72 4.84 17.62
C PRO A 113 -11.67 5.72 16.79
N ASP A 114 -11.70 7.03 17.06
CA ASP A 114 -12.52 8.00 16.33
C ASP A 114 -12.00 8.34 14.92
N VAL A 115 -10.83 7.83 14.51
CA VAL A 115 -10.22 8.13 13.21
C VAL A 115 -9.89 6.84 12.44
N MET A 116 -10.91 6.18 11.86
CA MET A 116 -10.66 5.15 10.85
C MET A 116 -10.03 5.79 9.60
N VAL A 117 -8.77 5.46 9.33
CA VAL A 117 -8.06 5.88 8.12
C VAL A 117 -7.51 4.65 7.42
N GLY A 118 -7.97 4.38 6.20
CA GLY A 118 -7.60 3.17 5.46
C GLY A 118 -8.63 2.05 5.62
N ALA A 119 -8.29 0.88 5.09
CA ALA A 119 -9.12 -0.33 5.16
C ALA A 119 -9.14 -0.98 6.58
N GLY A 120 -8.26 -0.53 7.47
CA GLY A 120 -8.09 -1.05 8.84
C GLY A 120 -6.96 -2.07 8.94
N ASP A 121 -6.50 -2.33 10.16
CA ASP A 121 -5.32 -3.16 10.43
C ASP A 121 -5.74 -4.58 10.84
N ASP A 122 -5.11 -5.61 10.28
CA ASP A 122 -5.17 -6.98 10.80
C ASP A 122 -4.15 -7.13 11.93
N GLU A 123 -4.57 -6.77 13.15
CA GLU A 123 -3.76 -6.93 14.36
C GLU A 123 -3.34 -8.39 14.63
N GLY A 124 -4.07 -9.33 14.05
CA GLY A 124 -3.83 -10.77 14.12
C GLY A 124 -2.79 -11.28 13.12
N PHE A 125 -2.33 -10.45 12.17
CA PHE A 125 -1.42 -10.90 11.13
C PHE A 125 -0.09 -11.38 11.70
N ARG A 126 0.19 -12.67 11.54
CA ARG A 126 1.47 -13.30 11.92
C ARG A 126 1.95 -14.15 10.74
N PRO A 127 3.02 -13.76 10.02
CA PRO A 127 3.61 -14.63 9.03
C PRO A 127 4.34 -15.80 9.71
N ASP A 128 4.47 -16.91 8.99
CA ASP A 128 5.28 -18.04 9.43
C ASP A 128 6.77 -17.69 9.37
N ILE A 129 7.17 -16.94 8.33
CA ILE A 129 8.54 -16.47 8.12
C ILE A 129 8.53 -14.96 7.88
N GLU A 130 9.32 -14.23 8.67
CA GLU A 130 9.55 -12.81 8.44
C GLU A 130 10.48 -12.57 7.24
N ILE A 131 10.06 -11.67 6.37
CA ILE A 131 10.79 -11.33 5.14
C ILE A 131 11.81 -10.23 5.40
N ALA A 132 13.05 -10.45 4.94
CA ALA A 132 14.07 -9.42 4.82
C ALA A 132 14.04 -8.76 3.43
N ASP A 133 14.52 -7.51 3.33
CA ASP A 133 14.72 -6.86 2.03
C ASP A 133 15.65 -7.70 1.14
N GLY A 134 15.27 -7.87 -0.12
CA GLY A 134 16.02 -8.67 -1.09
C GLY A 134 15.84 -10.18 -0.97
N ALA A 135 15.04 -10.70 -0.03
CA ALA A 135 14.69 -12.12 0.05
C ALA A 135 14.12 -12.61 -1.29
N VAL A 136 14.42 -13.86 -1.65
CA VAL A 136 14.06 -14.45 -2.95
C VAL A 136 13.17 -15.67 -2.72
N PHE A 137 12.13 -15.78 -3.55
CA PHE A 137 11.19 -16.90 -3.62
C PHE A 137 11.17 -17.40 -5.06
N GLU A 138 11.19 -18.71 -5.25
CA GLU A 138 11.36 -19.32 -6.57
C GLU A 138 10.38 -20.47 -6.77
N GLY A 139 9.92 -20.59 -8.01
CA GLY A 139 9.26 -21.78 -8.51
C GLY A 139 9.62 -22.03 -9.97
N PRO A 140 9.04 -23.05 -10.62
CA PRO A 140 9.35 -23.35 -12.02
C PRO A 140 9.00 -22.16 -12.93
N GLY A 141 10.04 -21.50 -13.44
CA GLY A 141 9.91 -20.40 -14.40
C GLY A 141 9.48 -19.06 -13.83
N TRP A 142 9.56 -18.85 -12.51
CA TRP A 142 9.31 -17.55 -11.88
C TRP A 142 10.18 -17.32 -10.65
N THR A 143 10.59 -16.07 -10.46
CA THR A 143 11.43 -15.61 -9.36
C THR A 143 10.87 -14.30 -8.79
N LEU A 144 10.49 -14.31 -7.51
CA LEU A 144 10.02 -13.13 -6.80
C LEU A 144 11.08 -12.64 -5.80
N ARG A 145 11.43 -11.36 -5.88
CA ARG A 145 12.31 -10.69 -4.90
C ARG A 145 11.51 -9.72 -4.04
N ALA A 146 11.64 -9.82 -2.72
CA ALA A 146 11.09 -8.85 -1.79
C ALA A 146 11.81 -7.51 -1.90
N VAL A 147 11.06 -6.43 -1.94
CA VAL A 147 11.54 -5.05 -1.91
C VAL A 147 10.83 -4.32 -0.79
N THR A 148 11.50 -4.10 0.34
CA THR A 148 10.91 -3.33 1.44
C THR A 148 10.69 -1.89 0.96
N THR A 149 9.46 -1.41 1.20
CA THR A 149 8.98 -0.10 0.75
C THR A 149 8.16 0.59 1.85
N PRO A 150 8.74 0.78 3.06
CA PRO A 150 8.04 1.43 4.15
C PRO A 150 7.56 2.83 3.76
N GLY A 151 6.49 3.27 4.41
CA GLY A 151 5.97 4.62 4.29
C GLY A 151 4.46 4.67 4.26
N HIS A 152 3.80 3.78 3.52
CA HIS A 152 2.35 3.55 3.68
C HIS A 152 2.08 2.93 5.06
N THR A 153 2.72 1.78 5.29
CA THR A 153 2.89 1.13 6.59
C THR A 153 4.38 0.87 6.81
N SER A 154 4.81 0.68 8.05
CA SER A 154 6.22 0.41 8.36
C SER A 154 6.65 -1.01 7.92
N ASN A 155 5.69 -1.93 7.80
CA ASN A 155 5.93 -3.30 7.39
C ASN A 155 5.74 -3.55 5.88
N HIS A 156 5.46 -2.53 5.08
CA HIS A 156 5.17 -2.69 3.65
C HIS A 156 6.34 -3.32 2.85
N VAL A 157 5.99 -4.25 1.98
CA VAL A 157 6.87 -4.97 1.04
C VAL A 157 6.21 -5.04 -0.33
N CYS A 158 6.95 -4.68 -1.37
CA CYS A 158 6.61 -5.02 -2.75
C CYS A 158 7.30 -6.32 -3.18
N PHE A 159 6.77 -7.00 -4.19
CA PHE A 159 7.41 -8.21 -4.76
C PHE A 159 7.74 -8.01 -6.23
N ALA A 160 9.02 -8.16 -6.60
CA ALA A 160 9.51 -7.98 -7.95
C ALA A 160 9.60 -9.33 -8.67
N LEU A 161 8.84 -9.51 -9.75
CA LEU A 161 8.92 -10.65 -10.65
C LEU A 161 10.01 -10.41 -11.70
N ALA A 162 11.09 -11.19 -11.63
CA ALA A 162 12.26 -10.99 -12.47
C ALA A 162 11.96 -11.21 -13.95
N GLU A 163 11.18 -12.24 -14.27
CA GLU A 163 10.94 -12.72 -15.63
C GLU A 163 10.08 -11.77 -16.47
N GLU A 164 9.27 -10.92 -15.83
CA GLU A 164 8.43 -9.93 -16.52
C GLU A 164 8.83 -8.48 -16.22
N ASN A 165 9.96 -8.27 -15.53
CA ASN A 165 10.40 -6.95 -15.03
C ASN A 165 9.24 -6.17 -14.38
N ALA A 166 8.46 -6.87 -13.55
CA ALA A 166 7.20 -6.39 -13.01
C ALA A 166 7.27 -6.29 -11.48
N LEU A 167 6.59 -5.30 -10.89
CA LEU A 167 6.54 -5.12 -9.45
C LEU A 167 5.09 -5.19 -8.96
N PHE A 168 4.79 -6.15 -8.09
CA PHE A 168 3.58 -6.13 -7.27
C PHE A 168 3.74 -5.06 -6.20
N SER A 169 3.11 -3.90 -6.42
CA SER A 169 3.38 -2.69 -5.66
C SER A 169 2.56 -2.57 -4.37
N GLY A 170 1.64 -3.50 -4.11
CA GLY A 170 0.71 -3.40 -2.99
C GLY A 170 0.00 -2.05 -3.00
N ASP A 171 0.09 -1.37 -1.86
CA ASP A 171 -0.44 -0.02 -1.64
C ASP A 171 0.63 1.07 -1.68
N HIS A 172 1.86 0.72 -2.04
CA HIS A 172 2.95 1.71 -2.19
C HIS A 172 2.66 2.69 -3.35
N VAL A 173 2.29 2.16 -4.51
CA VAL A 173 1.87 2.91 -5.70
C VAL A 173 0.66 2.22 -6.30
N MET A 174 -0.47 2.93 -6.37
CA MET A 174 -1.72 2.46 -6.97
C MET A 174 -2.05 3.26 -8.24
N GLY A 175 -2.69 2.65 -9.23
CA GLY A 175 -3.03 3.34 -10.49
C GLY A 175 -4.15 4.38 -10.36
N TRP A 176 -5.07 4.20 -9.42
CA TRP A 176 -6.36 4.92 -9.38
C TRP A 176 -6.41 6.09 -8.38
N SER A 177 -5.57 6.05 -7.33
CA SER A 177 -5.50 7.03 -6.25
C SER A 177 -4.13 7.03 -5.58
N THR A 178 -3.80 8.12 -4.90
CA THR A 178 -2.60 8.19 -4.06
C THR A 178 -2.77 7.34 -2.81
N THR A 179 -1.71 6.67 -2.36
CA THR A 179 -1.72 5.93 -1.09
C THR A 179 -2.01 6.82 0.12
N VAL A 180 -2.50 6.26 1.22
CA VAL A 180 -2.64 7.02 2.47
C VAL A 180 -1.37 6.84 3.30
N ILE A 181 -0.93 7.87 4.01
CA ILE A 181 0.26 7.80 4.89
C ILE A 181 -0.18 8.29 6.25
N THR A 182 -0.27 7.37 7.20
CA THR A 182 -0.88 7.57 8.51
C THR A 182 0.10 7.28 9.63
N PRO A 183 0.74 8.31 10.21
CA PRO A 183 1.57 8.14 11.38
C PRO A 183 0.77 7.57 12.57
N PRO A 184 1.41 6.82 13.49
CA PRO A 184 2.85 6.57 13.54
C PRO A 184 3.34 5.41 12.65
N ASP A 185 2.46 4.64 12.03
CA ASP A 185 2.88 3.51 11.18
C ASP A 185 3.41 3.96 9.83
N GLY A 186 2.67 4.87 9.17
CA GLY A 186 3.08 5.51 7.94
C GLY A 186 4.05 6.68 8.19
N ASP A 187 5.07 6.79 7.35
CA ASP A 187 6.10 7.84 7.41
C ASP A 187 6.35 8.43 6.02
N MET A 188 6.26 9.76 5.89
CA MET A 188 6.42 10.46 4.61
C MET A 188 7.86 10.42 4.08
N GLY A 189 8.85 10.44 4.98
CA GLY A 189 10.26 10.36 4.62
C GLY A 189 10.62 8.99 4.06
N ASP A 190 10.19 7.93 4.75
CA ASP A 190 10.33 6.55 4.28
C ASP A 190 9.58 6.34 2.97
N TYR A 191 8.38 6.91 2.83
CA TYR A 191 7.63 6.84 1.58
C TYR A 191 8.39 7.47 0.41
N PHE A 192 8.97 8.66 0.59
CA PHE A 192 9.80 9.29 -0.45
C PHE A 192 11.03 8.45 -0.79
N ALA A 193 11.71 7.88 0.20
CA ALA A 193 12.86 7.01 -0.01
C ALA A 193 12.46 5.75 -0.80
N SER A 194 11.32 5.16 -0.46
CA SER A 194 10.75 3.98 -1.14
C SER A 194 10.34 4.28 -2.58
N LEU A 195 9.73 5.45 -2.86
CA LEU A 195 9.43 5.88 -4.23
C LEU A 195 10.69 6.00 -5.08
N GLU A 196 11.74 6.61 -4.53
CA GLU A 196 13.03 6.75 -5.23
C GLU A 196 13.71 5.39 -5.44
N LYS A 197 13.64 4.48 -4.46
CA LYS A 197 14.12 3.09 -4.57
C LYS A 197 13.42 2.36 -5.73
N VAL A 198 12.10 2.35 -5.76
CA VAL A 198 11.31 1.69 -6.81
C VAL A 198 11.58 2.30 -8.18
N LYS A 199 11.64 3.64 -8.28
CA LYS A 199 11.97 4.34 -9.53
C LYS A 199 13.32 3.92 -10.08
N ALA A 200 14.34 3.81 -9.22
CA ALA A 200 15.69 3.45 -9.61
C ALA A 200 15.83 1.99 -10.08
N MET A 201 14.87 1.12 -9.75
CA MET A 201 14.88 -0.29 -10.18
C MET A 201 14.41 -0.49 -11.62
N GLY A 202 13.75 0.49 -12.24
CA GLY A 202 13.47 0.47 -13.69
C GLY A 202 12.47 -0.61 -14.15
N PHE A 203 11.40 -0.84 -13.38
CA PHE A 203 10.35 -1.79 -13.75
C PHE A 203 9.52 -1.32 -14.96
N ASP A 204 9.08 -2.26 -15.79
CA ASP A 204 8.22 -2.00 -16.95
C ASP A 204 6.74 -1.92 -16.57
N THR A 205 6.34 -2.56 -15.48
CA THR A 205 4.94 -2.54 -15.02
C THR A 205 4.86 -2.64 -13.50
N LEU A 206 4.01 -1.80 -12.91
CA LEU A 206 3.55 -1.97 -11.52
C LEU A 206 2.17 -2.61 -11.53
N TRP A 207 2.00 -3.66 -10.72
CA TRP A 207 0.76 -4.37 -10.44
C TRP A 207 0.28 -4.02 -9.03
N PRO A 208 -0.52 -2.95 -8.87
CA PRO A 208 -1.05 -2.59 -7.55
C PRO A 208 -2.11 -3.57 -7.10
N THR A 209 -2.31 -3.71 -5.79
CA THR A 209 -3.39 -4.54 -5.27
C THR A 209 -4.75 -3.99 -5.71
N HIS A 210 -4.89 -2.67 -5.77
CA HIS A 210 -6.12 -1.99 -6.20
C HIS A 210 -5.99 -1.32 -7.57
N GLY A 211 -6.98 -1.57 -8.43
CA GLY A 211 -7.09 -0.95 -9.74
C GLY A 211 -6.13 -1.53 -10.78
N SER A 212 -5.98 -0.80 -11.90
CA SER A 212 -5.25 -1.26 -13.09
C SER A 212 -3.73 -1.12 -12.96
N PRO A 213 -2.96 -1.89 -13.76
CA PRO A 213 -1.51 -1.78 -13.79
C PRO A 213 -1.04 -0.41 -14.28
N VAL A 214 0.10 0.03 -13.75
CA VAL A 214 0.81 1.24 -14.21
C VAL A 214 1.94 0.79 -15.14
N ARG A 215 1.87 1.21 -16.41
CA ARG A 215 2.89 0.87 -17.44
C ARG A 215 3.87 2.00 -17.72
N GLU A 216 3.45 3.25 -17.54
CA GLU A 216 4.32 4.42 -17.60
C GLU A 216 4.95 4.66 -16.21
N VAL A 217 5.78 3.71 -15.75
CA VAL A 217 6.21 3.61 -14.34
C VAL A 217 6.97 4.85 -13.85
N GLU A 218 8.06 5.24 -14.51
CA GLU A 218 8.85 6.39 -14.06
C GLU A 218 8.05 7.70 -14.09
N PRO A 219 7.35 8.07 -15.18
CA PRO A 219 6.50 9.26 -15.19
C PRO A 219 5.45 9.27 -14.08
N PHE A 220 4.84 8.12 -13.78
CA PHE A 220 3.82 7.98 -12.76
C PHE A 220 4.40 8.19 -11.36
N ILE A 221 5.52 7.53 -11.03
CA ILE A 221 6.21 7.70 -9.73
C ILE A 221 6.67 9.16 -9.54
N ARG A 222 7.21 9.79 -10.60
CA ARG A 222 7.58 11.21 -10.56
C ARG A 222 6.38 12.09 -10.23
N ALA A 223 5.24 11.87 -10.89
CA ALA A 223 4.02 12.61 -10.62
C ALA A 223 3.50 12.40 -9.18
N TYR A 224 3.68 11.20 -8.60
CA TYR A 224 3.37 10.91 -7.19
C TYR A 224 4.24 11.74 -6.25
N ALA A 225 5.57 11.71 -6.46
CA ALA A 225 6.50 12.47 -5.64
C ALA A 225 6.22 13.99 -5.73
N ASP A 226 5.97 14.49 -6.93
CA ASP A 226 5.69 15.91 -7.16
C ASP A 226 4.35 16.34 -6.53
N HIS A 227 3.33 15.48 -6.56
CA HIS A 227 2.07 15.73 -5.87
C HIS A 227 2.27 15.91 -4.35
N ARG A 228 3.09 15.05 -3.74
CA ARG A 228 3.41 15.13 -2.30
C ARG A 228 4.25 16.36 -1.97
N ARG A 229 5.25 16.69 -2.79
CA ARG A 229 6.05 17.91 -2.61
C ARG A 229 5.20 19.18 -2.76
N ALA A 230 4.23 19.18 -3.69
CA ALA A 230 3.29 20.27 -3.82
C ALA A 230 2.43 20.43 -2.56
N ARG A 231 1.96 19.32 -1.96
CA ARG A 231 1.24 19.35 -0.69
C ARG A 231 2.11 19.89 0.44
N GLU A 232 3.37 19.45 0.55
CA GLU A 232 4.33 19.97 1.52
C GLU A 232 4.54 21.49 1.37
N ALA A 233 4.70 21.97 0.13
CA ALA A 233 4.84 23.40 -0.14
C ALA A 233 3.60 24.20 0.29
N GLN A 234 2.39 23.66 0.08
CA GLN A 234 1.16 24.28 0.54
C GLN A 234 1.06 24.32 2.07
N VAL A 235 1.53 23.28 2.76
CA VAL A 235 1.60 23.24 4.23
C VAL A 235 2.50 24.36 4.77
N LEU A 236 3.68 24.53 4.19
CA LEU A 236 4.60 25.61 4.56
C LEU A 236 4.03 26.99 4.25
N ALA A 237 3.35 27.13 3.10
CA ALA A 237 2.67 28.37 2.74
C ALA A 237 1.55 28.69 3.74
N ALA A 238 0.75 27.70 4.17
CA ALA A 238 -0.29 27.88 5.18
C ALA A 238 0.31 28.36 6.51
N LEU A 239 1.42 27.76 6.97
CA LEU A 239 2.14 28.23 8.16
C LEU A 239 2.58 29.70 8.06
N SER A 240 3.06 30.13 6.89
CA SER A 240 3.48 31.53 6.67
C SER A 240 2.31 32.52 6.69
N GLN A 241 1.09 32.06 6.43
CA GLN A 241 -0.12 32.88 6.33
C GLN A 241 -0.91 32.98 7.64
N GLY A 242 -0.54 32.22 8.68
CA GLY A 242 -1.13 32.34 10.01
C GLY A 242 -1.64 31.05 10.64
N PRO A 243 -2.29 30.11 9.93
CA PRO A 243 -2.68 28.82 10.50
C PRO A 243 -1.50 28.09 11.14
N THR A 244 -1.62 27.71 12.42
CA THR A 244 -0.56 27.03 13.17
C THR A 244 -0.92 25.60 13.58
N THR A 245 -2.14 25.14 13.32
CA THR A 245 -2.60 23.78 13.65
C THR A 245 -3.06 23.05 12.40
N ILE A 246 -2.91 21.73 12.38
CA ILE A 246 -3.34 20.89 11.26
C ILE A 246 -4.85 21.06 11.01
N LYS A 247 -5.64 21.05 12.09
CA LYS A 247 -7.10 21.27 12.05
C LYS A 247 -7.48 22.58 11.35
N ALA A 248 -6.71 23.65 11.53
CA ALA A 248 -6.96 24.93 10.87
C ALA A 248 -6.54 24.93 9.39
N MET A 249 -5.54 24.14 9.00
CA MET A 249 -5.04 24.07 7.62
C MET A 249 -5.90 23.20 6.71
N VAL A 250 -6.41 22.07 7.21
CA VAL A 250 -7.08 21.04 6.40
C VAL A 250 -8.24 21.60 5.55
N PRO A 251 -9.18 22.41 6.07
CA PRO A 251 -10.30 22.92 5.26
C PRO A 251 -9.86 23.73 4.04
N THR A 252 -8.75 24.47 4.15
CA THR A 252 -8.20 25.24 3.03
C THR A 252 -7.38 24.36 2.09
N LEU A 253 -6.51 23.52 2.64
CA LEU A 253 -5.65 22.63 1.86
C LEU A 253 -6.45 21.58 1.07
N TYR A 254 -7.58 21.14 1.62
CA TYR A 254 -8.42 20.08 1.08
C TYR A 254 -9.83 20.61 0.72
N ALA A 255 -9.93 21.87 0.29
CA ALA A 255 -11.21 22.50 -0.06
C ALA A 255 -12.01 21.75 -1.14
N ALA A 256 -11.32 21.02 -2.03
CA ALA A 256 -11.94 20.20 -3.08
C ALA A 256 -12.26 18.76 -2.66
N VAL A 257 -11.97 18.39 -1.40
CA VAL A 257 -12.21 17.04 -0.85
C VAL A 257 -13.43 17.07 0.04
N ASP A 258 -14.27 16.04 -0.07
CA ASP A 258 -15.45 15.85 0.78
C ASP A 258 -15.07 15.98 2.27
N PRO A 259 -15.76 16.82 3.07
CA PRO A 259 -15.49 17.01 4.49
C PRO A 259 -15.41 15.72 5.30
N ARG A 260 -16.11 14.66 4.88
CA ARG A 260 -16.04 13.33 5.52
C ARG A 260 -14.64 12.70 5.47
N LEU A 261 -13.81 13.11 4.51
CA LEU A 261 -12.44 12.64 4.35
C LEU A 261 -11.41 13.57 5.00
N HIS A 262 -11.83 14.65 5.69
CA HIS A 262 -10.90 15.60 6.31
C HIS A 262 -10.08 14.98 7.44
N ALA A 263 -10.59 13.96 8.12
CA ALA A 263 -9.84 13.25 9.14
C ALA A 263 -8.63 12.49 8.54
N ALA A 264 -8.85 11.77 7.43
CA ALA A 264 -7.77 11.14 6.65
C ALA A 264 -6.80 12.19 6.06
N ALA A 265 -7.34 13.32 5.58
CA ALA A 265 -6.52 14.43 5.11
C ALA A 265 -5.62 15.01 6.22
N ALA A 266 -6.13 15.15 7.45
CA ALA A 266 -5.36 15.61 8.60
C ALA A 266 -4.17 14.67 8.90
N MET A 267 -4.35 13.36 8.78
CA MET A 267 -3.25 12.40 8.92
C MET A 267 -2.19 12.56 7.82
N SER A 268 -2.61 12.82 6.58
CA SER A 268 -1.67 13.12 5.50
C SER A 268 -0.89 14.43 5.76
N VAL A 269 -1.53 15.46 6.33
CA VAL A 269 -0.83 16.70 6.73
C VAL A 269 0.12 16.42 7.89
N LEU A 270 -0.29 15.61 8.88
CA LEU A 270 0.58 15.19 9.98
C LEU A 270 1.85 14.53 9.46
N ALA A 271 1.74 13.59 8.52
CA ALA A 271 2.90 12.93 7.92
C ALA A 271 3.89 13.93 7.31
N HIS A 272 3.40 14.96 6.60
CA HIS A 272 4.24 16.05 6.11
C HIS A 272 4.85 16.88 7.25
N MET A 273 4.07 17.22 8.28
CA MET A 273 4.56 17.99 9.43
C MET A 273 5.68 17.26 10.16
N LEU A 274 5.53 15.95 10.42
CA LEU A 274 6.56 15.15 11.08
C LEU A 274 7.86 15.14 10.27
N LEU A 275 7.78 14.99 8.95
CA LEU A 275 8.95 15.08 8.07
C LEU A 275 9.60 16.47 8.13
N LEU A 276 8.80 17.54 8.05
CA LEU A 276 9.30 18.92 8.10
C LEU A 276 9.95 19.27 9.45
N VAL A 277 9.42 18.73 10.56
CA VAL A 277 10.01 18.84 11.89
C VAL A 277 11.34 18.09 11.95
N LYS A 278 11.39 16.85 11.45
CA LYS A 278 12.63 16.06 11.37
C LYS A 278 13.71 16.75 10.53
N GLN A 279 13.32 17.50 9.50
CA GLN A 279 14.22 18.30 8.66
C GLN A 279 14.59 19.66 9.25
N GLY A 280 14.04 20.04 10.41
CA GLY A 280 14.28 21.35 11.04
C GLY A 280 13.71 22.53 10.27
N ARG A 281 12.69 22.31 9.41
CA ARG A 281 12.02 23.38 8.64
C ARG A 281 10.76 23.89 9.34
N VAL A 282 10.20 23.07 10.22
CA VAL A 282 9.05 23.39 11.08
C VAL A 282 9.43 23.03 12.50
N ALA A 283 8.92 23.78 13.48
CA ALA A 283 9.10 23.50 14.90
C ALA A 283 7.75 23.46 15.61
N CYS A 284 7.65 22.62 16.65
CA CYS A 284 6.57 22.61 17.62
C CYS A 284 7.14 22.42 19.03
N ALA A 285 6.36 22.74 20.06
CA ALA A 285 6.73 22.41 21.43
C ALA A 285 6.44 20.92 21.72
N GLY A 286 7.38 20.22 22.33
CA GLY A 286 7.23 18.81 22.68
C GLY A 286 7.22 17.87 21.46
N VAL A 287 6.59 16.70 21.62
CA VAL A 287 6.44 15.70 20.55
C VAL A 287 5.36 16.17 19.57
N ALA A 288 5.67 16.18 18.28
CA ALA A 288 4.75 16.59 17.22
C ALA A 288 3.57 15.61 17.07
N GLY A 289 2.35 16.14 16.95
CA GLY A 289 1.12 15.38 16.80
C GLY A 289 -0.02 16.23 16.22
N LEU A 290 -1.20 15.62 16.02
CA LEU A 290 -2.35 16.29 15.36
C LEU A 290 -2.74 17.64 15.98
N ASP A 291 -2.68 17.72 17.31
CA ASP A 291 -3.08 18.90 18.08
C ASP A 291 -1.92 19.85 18.41
N SER A 292 -0.72 19.58 17.88
CA SER A 292 0.43 20.46 18.09
C SER A 292 0.24 21.83 17.42
N VAL A 293 0.86 22.83 18.03
CA VAL A 293 1.02 24.16 17.45
C VAL A 293 2.38 24.22 16.74
N TYR A 294 2.33 24.44 15.44
CA TYR A 294 3.48 24.46 14.54
C TYR A 294 3.84 25.89 14.13
N ARG A 295 5.13 26.11 13.87
CA ARG A 295 5.66 27.34 13.28
C ARG A 295 6.82 27.01 12.34
N LEU A 296 7.12 27.91 11.40
CA LEU A 296 8.34 27.82 10.61
C LEU A 296 9.56 27.95 11.55
N ALA A 297 10.61 27.19 11.28
CA ALA A 297 11.87 27.21 12.02
C ALA A 297 12.77 28.37 11.59
#